data_AF-A0A532DB83-F1
#
_entry.id   AF-A0A532DB83-F1
#
_cell.length_a   1.000
_cell.length_b   1.000
_cell.length_c   1.000
_cell.angle_alpha   90.00
_cell.angle_beta   90.00
_cell.angle_gamma   90.00
#
_symmetry.space_group_name_H-M   'P 1'
#
loop_
_entity.id
_entity.type
_entity.pdbx_description
1 polymer ?
#
loop_
_entity_poly.entity_id
_entity_poly.type
_entity_poly.pdbx_seq_one_letter_code
_entity_poly.pdbx_strand_id
1 'polypeptide(L)'
;MNLVIDEKEFKFLPITIDPDIVSGAPVFKGTRVPVEALLTNLEAGLSLDEFLENFPTVTRQQAIQVLEFSKSTLLKLPKSA
;
A
#
# COMPACT_ATOMS: atom_id res chain seq x y z
N MET A 1 11.33 20.15 -5.38
CA MET A 1 9.88 19.95 -5.55
C MET A 1 9.43 18.96 -4.49
N ASN A 2 8.50 19.35 -3.63
CA ASN A 2 8.02 18.49 -2.55
C ASN A 2 6.63 18.01 -2.92
N LEU A 3 6.46 16.69 -2.99
CA LEU A 3 5.14 16.09 -3.04
C LEU A 3 4.55 16.16 -1.64
N VAL A 4 3.48 16.92 -1.47
CA VAL A 4 2.74 17.00 -0.21
C VAL A 4 1.53 16.09 -0.35
N ILE A 5 1.45 15.08 0.52
CA ILE A 5 0.28 14.22 0.66
C ILE A 5 -0.58 14.83 1.76
N ASP A 6 -1.84 15.16 1.46
CA ASP A 6 -2.77 15.73 2.43
C ASP A 6 -3.15 14.66 3.47
N GLU A 7 -3.33 15.06 4.73
CA GLU A 7 -3.77 14.18 5.82
C GLU A 7 -5.05 13.41 5.47
N LYS A 8 -5.96 14.06 4.74
CA LYS A 8 -7.22 13.46 4.30
C LYS A 8 -7.01 12.31 3.32
N GLU A 9 -5.89 12.29 2.60
CA GLU A 9 -5.60 11.27 1.59
C GLU A 9 -5.01 10.00 2.18
N PHE A 10 -4.26 10.11 3.29
CA PHE A 10 -3.71 8.93 3.97
C PHE A 10 -4.55 8.44 5.17
N LYS A 11 -5.41 9.29 5.75
CA LYS A 11 -6.27 8.91 6.89
C LYS A 11 -7.19 7.71 6.61
N PHE A 12 -7.59 7.54 5.36
CA PHE A 12 -8.46 6.42 4.95
C PHE A 12 -7.68 5.23 4.39
N LEU A 13 -6.34 5.30 4.35
CA LEU A 13 -5.57 4.16 3.90
C LEU A 13 -5.71 3.00 4.88
N PRO A 14 -5.82 1.77 4.37
CA PRO A 14 -5.87 0.57 5.18
C PRO A 14 -4.47 0.19 5.68
N ILE A 15 -3.69 1.15 6.14
CA ILE A 15 -2.30 0.99 6.57
C ILE A 15 -2.21 1.36 8.04
N THR A 16 -1.38 0.65 8.79
CA THR A 16 -1.00 0.99 10.16
C THR A 16 0.51 0.97 10.28
N ILE A 17 1.05 1.91 11.02
CA ILE A 17 2.47 2.01 11.34
C ILE A 17 2.55 2.04 12.86
N ASP A 18 3.19 1.03 13.43
CA ASP A 18 3.33 0.87 14.87
C ASP A 18 4.75 0.30 15.12
N PRO A 19 5.62 0.96 15.91
CA PRO A 19 6.96 0.47 16.22
C PRO A 19 7.00 -0.97 16.75
N ASP A 20 5.93 -1.41 17.42
CA ASP A 20 5.81 -2.75 17.99
C ASP A 20 5.35 -3.80 16.97
N ILE A 21 4.92 -3.39 15.78
CA ILE A 21 4.47 -4.24 14.68
C ILE A 21 5.48 -4.19 13.54
N VAL A 22 6.16 -5.32 13.29
CA VAL A 22 7.13 -5.46 12.19
C VAL A 22 8.16 -4.31 12.19
N SER A 23 8.64 -3.95 13.39
CA SER A 23 9.64 -2.89 13.59
C SER A 23 9.25 -1.52 13.00
N GLY A 24 7.95 -1.19 13.00
CA GLY A 24 7.45 0.07 12.45
C GLY A 24 7.29 0.09 10.92
N ALA A 25 7.39 -1.06 10.24
CA ALA A 25 7.06 -1.11 8.83
C ALA A 25 5.56 -0.80 8.59
N PRO A 26 5.20 -0.09 7.51
CA PRO A 26 3.81 0.06 7.12
C PRO A 26 3.19 -1.30 6.77
N VAL A 27 2.17 -1.70 7.53
CA VAL A 27 1.45 -2.96 7.33
C VAL A 27 -0.01 -2.72 6.95
N PHE A 28 -0.64 -3.69 6.31
CA PHE A 28 -2.09 -3.67 6.13
C PHE A 28 -2.78 -3.71 7.51
N LYS A 29 -3.74 -2.79 7.72
CA LYS A 29 -4.45 -2.63 8.98
C LYS A 29 -5.08 -3.94 9.44
N GLY A 30 -4.84 -4.29 10.71
CA GLY A 30 -5.32 -5.54 11.30
C GLY A 30 -4.50 -6.78 10.92
N THR A 31 -3.36 -6.61 10.26
CA THR A 31 -2.46 -7.70 9.87
C THR A 31 -1.02 -7.39 10.28
N ARG A 32 -0.11 -8.34 10.04
CA ARG A 32 1.34 -8.12 10.10
C ARG A 32 1.98 -8.18 8.70
N VAL A 33 1.18 -8.05 7.64
CA VAL A 33 1.64 -8.16 6.26
C VAL A 33 2.13 -6.78 5.81
N PRO A 34 3.41 -6.62 5.45
CA PRO A 34 3.95 -5.34 4.96
C PRO A 34 3.30 -4.92 3.65
N VAL A 35 3.13 -3.61 3.46
CA VAL A 35 2.70 -3.05 2.16
C VAL A 35 3.72 -3.37 1.07
N GLU A 36 5.01 -3.39 1.42
CA GLU A 36 6.10 -3.82 0.55
C GLU A 36 5.86 -5.21 -0.04
N ALA A 37 5.30 -6.14 0.74
CA ALA A 37 5.02 -7.49 0.25
C ALA A 37 4.07 -7.48 -0.96
N LEU A 38 3.06 -6.59 -0.98
CA LEU A 38 2.18 -6.45 -2.15
C LEU A 38 2.99 -6.03 -3.38
N LEU A 39 3.83 -5.00 -3.26
CA LEU A 39 4.58 -4.47 -4.40
C LEU A 39 5.61 -5.49 -4.90
N THR A 40 6.39 -6.11 -4.00
CA THR A 40 7.38 -7.12 -4.38
C THR A 40 6.75 -8.34 -5.04
N ASN A 41 5.56 -8.78 -4.61
CA ASN A 41 4.87 -9.91 -5.27
C ASN A 41 4.43 -9.52 -6.68
N LEU A 42 3.88 -8.31 -6.87
CA LEU A 42 3.49 -7.82 -8.19
C LEU A 42 4.72 -7.64 -9.12
N GLU A 43 5.84 -7.12 -8.59
CA GLU A 43 7.11 -6.98 -9.32
C GLU A 43 7.70 -8.34 -9.73
N ALA A 44 7.50 -9.37 -8.90
CA ALA A 44 7.88 -10.74 -9.21
C ALA A 44 6.94 -11.42 -10.24
N GLY A 45 5.91 -10.72 -10.71
CA GLY A 45 4.98 -11.19 -11.73
C GLY A 45 3.76 -11.94 -11.19
N LEU A 46 3.56 -11.97 -9.87
CA LEU A 46 2.34 -12.55 -9.29
C LEU A 46 1.17 -11.60 -9.57
N SER A 47 0.01 -12.20 -9.83
CA SER A 47 -1.27 -11.51 -9.86
C SER A 47 -1.69 -11.08 -8.46
N LEU A 48 -2.65 -10.14 -8.41
CA LEU A 48 -3.28 -9.76 -7.15
C LEU A 48 -3.97 -10.95 -6.47
N ASP A 49 -4.48 -11.89 -7.25
CA ASP A 49 -5.20 -13.07 -6.74
C ASP A 49 -4.21 -14.01 -6.03
N GLU A 50 -3.06 -14.30 -6.65
CA GLU A 50 -1.98 -15.08 -6.04
C GLU A 50 -1.41 -14.41 -4.78
N PHE A 51 -1.29 -13.08 -4.76
CA PHE A 51 -0.93 -12.35 -3.54
C PHE A 51 -1.94 -12.59 -2.42
N LEU A 52 -3.24 -12.52 -2.70
CA LEU A 52 -4.30 -12.71 -1.70
C LEU A 52 -4.38 -14.16 -1.23
N GLU A 53 -4.03 -15.14 -2.07
CA GLU A 53 -3.88 -16.53 -1.67
C GLU A 53 -2.72 -16.73 -0.70
N ASN A 54 -1.58 -16.06 -0.94
CA ASN A 54 -0.42 -16.09 -0.04
C ASN A 54 -0.64 -15.32 1.27
N PHE A 55 -1.46 -14.27 1.24
CA PHE A 55 -1.75 -13.39 2.38
C PHE A 55 -3.27 -13.22 2.61
N PRO A 56 -3.99 -14.30 3.01
CA PRO A 56 -5.46 -14.30 3.10
C PRO A 56 -6.03 -13.38 4.17
N THR A 57 -5.19 -12.86 5.07
CA THR A 57 -5.59 -11.84 6.06
C THR A 57 -5.72 -10.44 5.44
N VAL A 58 -5.14 -10.21 4.26
CA VAL A 58 -5.31 -8.96 3.51
C VAL A 58 -6.54 -9.11 2.64
N THR A 59 -7.49 -8.19 2.77
CA THR A 59 -8.66 -8.19 1.88
C THR A 59 -8.30 -7.57 0.54
N ARG A 60 -8.98 -8.02 -0.53
CA ARG A 60 -8.85 -7.41 -1.87
C ARG A 60 -9.08 -5.90 -1.84
N GLN A 61 -10.07 -5.43 -1.08
CA GLN A 61 -10.38 -4.01 -0.96
C GLN A 61 -9.21 -3.23 -0.33
N GLN A 62 -8.50 -3.81 0.65
CA GLN A 62 -7.33 -3.16 1.22
C GLN A 62 -6.19 -3.04 0.20
N ALA A 63 -5.90 -4.12 -0.52
CA ALA A 63 -4.86 -4.10 -1.56
C ALA A 63 -5.18 -3.09 -2.68
N ILE A 64 -6.43 -3.06 -3.17
CA ILE A 64 -6.87 -2.10 -4.20
C ILE A 64 -6.72 -0.66 -3.69
N GLN A 65 -7.11 -0.35 -2.46
CA GLN A 65 -6.99 1.02 -1.92
C GLN A 65 -5.53 1.49 -1.88
N VAL A 66 -4.59 0.60 -1.55
CA VAL A 66 -3.15 0.92 -1.61
C VAL A 66 -2.71 1.21 -3.05
N LEU A 67 -3.11 0.38 -4.01
CA LEU A 67 -2.77 0.59 -5.44
C LEU A 67 -3.38 1.88 -6.00
N GLU A 68 -4.63 2.18 -5.66
CA GLU A 68 -5.32 3.41 -6.06
C GLU A 68 -4.65 4.65 -5.48
N PHE A 69 -4.23 4.59 -4.22
CA PHE A 69 -3.47 5.67 -3.60
C PHE A 69 -2.13 5.89 -4.28
N SER A 70 -1.36 4.82 -4.54
CA SER A 70 -0.09 4.90 -5.28
C SER A 70 -0.30 5.53 -6.66
N LYS A 71 -1.31 5.07 -7.41
CA LYS A 71 -1.67 5.64 -8.71
C LYS A 71 -2.02 7.13 -8.61
N SER A 72 -2.92 7.50 -7.70
CA SER A 72 -3.35 8.89 -7.51
C SER A 72 -2.18 9.80 -7.14
N THR A 73 -1.30 9.32 -6.26
CA THR A 73 -0.10 10.04 -5.82
C THR A 73 0.88 10.26 -6.96
N LEU A 74 1.16 9.23 -7.76
CA LEU A 74 2.05 9.33 -8.92
C LEU A 74 1.49 10.28 -9.99
N LEU A 75 0.18 10.30 -10.20
CA LEU A 75 -0.45 11.20 -11.19
C LEU A 75 -0.45 12.68 -10.78
N LYS A 76 -0.12 13.01 -9.52
CA LYS A 76 0.06 14.39 -9.05
C LYS A 76 1.47 14.93 -9.32
N LEU A 77 2.40 14.07 -9.71
CA LEU A 77 3.71 14.52 -10.15
C LEU A 77 3.53 15.46 -11.34
N PRO A 78 4.25 16.60 -11.39
CA PRO A 78 4.13 17.49 -12.52
C PRO A 78 4.55 16.74 -13.77
N LYS A 79 3.79 16.98 -14.83
CA LYS A 79 4.18 16.55 -16.15
C LYS A 79 5.47 17.29 -16.49
N SER A 80 6.50 16.55 -16.86
CA SER A 80 7.69 17.14 -17.48
C SER A 80 7.23 18.05 -18.61
N ALA A 81 7.74 19.28 -18.64
CA ALA A 81 7.51 20.22 -19.73
C ALA A 81 8.09 19.69 -21.04
#